data_AF-A0A251PPE9-F1
#
_entry.id   AF-A0A251PPE9-F1
#
_cell.length_a   1.000
_cell.length_b   1.000
_cell.length_c   1.000
_cell.angle_alpha   90.00
_cell.angle_beta   90.00
_cell.angle_gamma   90.00
#
_symmetry.space_group_name_H-M   'P 1'
#
loop_
_entity.id
_entity.type
_entity.pdbx_description
1 polymer ?
#
loop_
_entity_poly.entity_id
_entity_poly.type
_entity_poly.pdbx_seq_one_letter_code
_entity_poly.pdbx_strand_id
1 'polypeptide(L)'
;MVTQNASLYWFFCEFVVLRLEIAEMAASSSLFSTSFQGVMSFQNTNLCYKEFNCRYSNFIRKQSSHSNSKYLTHSRLFPNERSSEFGQNDKFSQKNGFLCRTLKIENLPSFSVGNKFQLTDVIESQQFDRDLLSAIFEVARDMEKIEKNSPGSQILKGYLMATLFYEPSTRTRLSFESAMRRLGGEVLTTENAREFSSAAKGETLEDTIRTVEGYSDIIVMRHFESGAAKRAAATAGIPVINAGDGPGQHPTQALLDVYTIEREIGKLDGIKVALVGDLANGRTVRSLAYLLARYKDVKIYFVSPDVVKMKDDIKDYLTSRKIEWEESSDLMEVASKCDVVYQTRIQRERFGERIDLYEEARGKYIVDSHVLEVMQKHAVVMHPLPRLDEITVDVDGDPRAAYFRQAKNGLYIRMALLKLLLVGW
;
A
#
# COMPACT_ATOMS: atom_id res chain seq x y z
N MET A 1 7.54 -51.99 39.18
CA MET A 1 8.06 -50.93 38.30
C MET A 1 6.85 -50.17 37.75
N VAL A 2 6.22 -49.28 38.50
CA VAL A 2 6.64 -47.93 38.96
C VAL A 2 6.56 -46.89 37.83
N THR A 3 5.37 -46.25 37.78
CA THR A 3 5.05 -44.82 37.54
C THR A 3 5.57 -44.10 36.30
N GLN A 4 4.67 -43.53 35.48
CA GLN A 4 4.20 -42.13 35.63
C GLN A 4 3.16 -41.76 34.57
N ASN A 5 1.90 -41.64 35.01
CA ASN A 5 0.98 -40.60 34.53
C ASN A 5 1.33 -39.31 35.32
N ALA A 6 1.13 -38.15 34.69
CA ALA A 6 1.17 -36.78 35.23
C ALA A 6 2.37 -35.92 34.82
N SER A 7 2.27 -35.26 33.66
CA SER A 7 2.66 -33.85 33.51
C SER A 7 2.01 -33.29 32.24
N LEU A 8 0.70 -33.09 32.33
CA LEU A 8 -0.12 -32.37 31.35
C LEU A 8 -0.76 -31.18 32.06
N TYR A 9 0.05 -30.46 32.84
CA TYR A 9 -0.27 -29.21 33.56
C TYR A 9 1.05 -28.64 34.07
N TRP A 10 1.85 -28.00 33.20
CA TRP A 10 2.88 -26.99 33.54
C TRP A 10 3.61 -26.51 32.26
N PHE A 11 2.88 -25.88 31.34
CA PHE A 11 3.45 -24.96 30.35
C PHE A 11 2.50 -23.77 30.21
N PHE A 12 2.26 -23.12 31.35
CA PHE A 12 1.51 -21.88 31.49
C PHE A 12 2.23 -21.05 32.56
N CYS A 13 3.47 -20.63 32.27
CA CYS A 13 4.21 -19.59 33.00
C CYS A 13 5.62 -19.44 32.39
N GLU A 14 5.72 -18.87 31.18
CA GLU A 14 7.00 -18.29 30.73
C GLU A 14 6.80 -17.22 29.65
N PHE A 15 5.91 -16.25 29.94
CA PHE A 15 5.80 -15.02 29.13
C PHE A 15 5.39 -13.81 30.00
N VAL A 16 5.99 -13.71 31.19
CA VAL A 16 5.99 -12.49 32.02
C VAL A 16 7.35 -12.35 32.72
N VAL A 17 8.46 -12.37 31.98
CA VAL A 17 9.75 -11.78 32.41
C VAL A 17 10.55 -11.43 31.14
N LEU A 18 10.18 -10.36 30.44
CA LEU A 18 11.07 -9.72 29.45
C LEU A 18 10.64 -8.26 29.23
N ARG A 19 10.64 -7.51 30.32
CA ARG A 19 10.66 -6.05 30.37
C ARG A 19 11.37 -5.67 31.66
N LEU A 20 12.70 -5.65 31.61
CA LEU A 20 13.63 -4.94 32.52
C LEU A 20 15.03 -5.50 32.25
N GLU A 21 15.65 -5.08 31.15
CA GLU A 21 17.10 -5.25 30.96
C GLU A 21 17.65 -4.37 29.83
N ILE A 22 17.27 -3.08 29.80
CA ILE A 22 18.07 -2.00 29.16
C ILE A 22 17.86 -0.74 29.99
N ALA A 23 18.38 -0.73 31.22
CA ALA A 23 18.50 0.46 32.06
C ALA A 23 19.50 0.22 33.20
N GLU A 24 20.70 -0.26 32.90
CA GLU A 24 21.79 -0.32 33.90
C GLU A 24 23.18 -0.40 33.25
N MET A 25 23.57 0.64 32.51
CA MET A 25 24.98 0.91 32.18
C MET A 25 25.19 2.43 32.09
N ALA A 26 25.10 3.14 33.22
CA ALA A 26 25.65 4.49 33.34
C ALA A 26 25.71 4.93 34.82
N ALA A 27 26.65 4.40 35.60
CA ALA A 27 27.18 5.07 36.79
C ALA A 27 28.41 4.32 37.34
N SER A 28 29.62 4.83 37.08
CA SER A 28 30.61 5.12 38.13
C SER A 28 31.92 5.66 37.56
N SER A 29 32.46 6.63 38.33
CA SER A 29 33.75 7.33 38.23
C SER A 29 33.87 8.43 37.17
N SER A 30 34.32 9.65 37.44
CA SER A 30 34.55 10.44 38.67
C SER A 30 34.97 11.85 38.20
N LEU A 31 34.59 12.87 38.98
CA LEU A 31 35.27 14.18 39.12
C LEU A 31 35.29 15.13 37.91
N PHE A 32 34.53 16.23 37.98
CA PHE A 32 35.09 17.58 38.11
C PHE A 32 34.00 18.58 38.53
N SER A 33 34.35 19.39 39.52
CA SER A 33 33.56 20.46 40.12
C SER A 33 33.35 21.63 39.16
N THR A 34 32.16 22.24 39.19
CA THR A 34 32.01 23.70 39.40
C THR A 34 30.56 24.04 39.70
N SER A 35 30.41 24.86 40.74
CA SER A 35 29.19 25.39 41.32
C SER A 35 28.54 26.48 40.46
N PHE A 36 27.21 26.50 40.35
CA PHE A 36 26.45 27.76 40.37
C PHE A 36 25.03 27.53 40.92
N GLN A 37 24.62 28.39 41.84
CA GLN A 37 23.37 28.38 42.60
C GLN A 37 22.16 28.76 41.73
N GLY A 38 20.99 28.18 42.03
CA GLY A 38 19.69 28.59 41.49
C GLY A 38 18.55 27.91 42.27
N VAL A 39 17.76 28.72 42.97
CA VAL A 39 16.81 28.39 44.05
C VAL A 39 15.37 28.20 43.54
N MET A 40 14.62 27.25 44.15
CA MET A 40 13.13 27.09 44.27
C MET A 40 12.31 26.96 42.96
N SER A 41 11.14 26.31 42.84
CA SER A 41 10.23 25.44 43.63
C SER A 41 9.02 25.18 42.71
N PHE A 42 8.32 24.03 42.74
CA PHE A 42 6.86 23.91 42.47
C PHE A 42 6.39 22.50 42.89
N GLN A 43 5.78 22.37 44.07
CA GLN A 43 4.34 22.14 44.33
C GLN A 43 3.82 20.73 44.02
N ASN A 44 3.62 19.97 45.11
CA ASN A 44 2.76 18.79 45.22
C ASN A 44 1.28 19.20 45.24
N THR A 45 0.42 18.53 44.47
CA THR A 45 -0.99 18.31 44.84
C THR A 45 -1.54 17.00 44.27
N ASN A 46 -1.75 16.04 45.17
CA ASN A 46 -2.77 15.00 45.30
C ASN A 46 -3.62 14.55 44.08
N LEU A 47 -3.49 13.27 43.75
CA LEU A 47 -4.44 12.43 43.02
C LEU A 47 -5.59 11.99 43.94
N CYS A 48 -6.83 12.22 43.53
CA CYS A 48 -8.02 11.64 44.16
C CYS A 48 -8.57 10.51 43.28
N TYR A 49 -8.58 9.30 43.82
CA TYR A 49 -9.25 8.11 43.28
C TYR A 49 -10.77 8.28 43.30
N LYS A 50 -11.46 7.79 42.26
CA LYS A 50 -12.87 7.38 42.32
C LYS A 50 -13.05 6.09 41.52
N GLU A 51 -13.23 4.99 42.26
CA GLU A 51 -13.73 3.71 41.77
C GLU A 51 -15.22 3.83 41.40
N PHE A 52 -15.62 3.23 40.28
CA PHE A 52 -17.03 2.97 39.97
C PHE A 52 -17.29 1.46 40.06
N ASN A 53 -17.98 1.07 41.14
CA ASN A 53 -18.61 -0.23 41.29
C ASN A 53 -19.89 -0.28 40.44
N CYS A 54 -20.04 -1.29 39.58
CA CYS A 54 -21.32 -1.60 38.93
C CYS A 54 -21.77 -3.00 39.35
N ARG A 55 -22.87 -3.05 40.13
CA ARG A 55 -23.55 -4.29 40.53
C ARG A 55 -24.46 -4.76 39.39
N TYR A 56 -24.28 -6.00 38.94
CA TYR A 56 -25.25 -6.71 38.11
C TYR A 56 -26.36 -7.28 38.99
N SER A 57 -27.62 -6.92 38.72
CA SER A 57 -28.80 -7.56 39.28
C SER A 57 -29.56 -8.32 38.20
N ASN A 58 -29.78 -9.60 38.47
CA ASN A 58 -30.54 -10.57 37.69
C ASN A 58 -31.97 -10.08 37.36
N PHE A 59 -32.44 -10.34 36.13
CA PHE A 59 -33.86 -10.48 35.84
C PHE A 59 -34.11 -11.74 35.00
N ILE A 60 -34.84 -12.69 35.59
CA ILE A 60 -35.43 -13.87 34.95
C ILE A 60 -36.89 -13.54 34.64
N ARG A 61 -37.35 -13.84 33.42
CA ARG A 61 -38.73 -14.32 33.16
C ARG A 61 -38.81 -15.20 31.90
N LYS A 62 -39.20 -16.47 32.13
CA LYS A 62 -39.80 -17.46 31.20
C LYS A 62 -41.13 -16.91 30.61
N GLN A 63 -41.77 -17.38 29.54
CA GLN A 63 -41.68 -18.45 28.52
C GLN A 63 -42.82 -18.16 27.50
N SER A 64 -42.72 -18.55 26.21
CA SER A 64 -43.67 -19.47 25.51
C SER A 64 -43.63 -19.40 23.96
N SER A 65 -43.18 -20.51 23.37
CA SER A 65 -43.62 -21.25 22.16
C SER A 65 -44.47 -20.65 21.00
N HIS A 66 -43.95 -20.91 19.79
CA HIS A 66 -44.58 -21.56 18.60
C HIS A 66 -45.28 -20.76 17.47
N SER A 67 -44.63 -20.84 16.29
CA SER A 67 -45.14 -21.29 14.97
C SER A 67 -45.56 -20.28 13.88
N ASN A 68 -44.94 -20.54 12.71
CA ASN A 68 -45.38 -20.40 11.31
C ASN A 68 -45.64 -19.05 10.62
N SER A 69 -44.75 -18.74 9.67
CA SER A 69 -44.97 -18.54 8.22
C SER A 69 -46.25 -17.81 7.76
N LYS A 70 -46.06 -16.69 7.05
CA LYS A 70 -46.46 -16.53 5.63
C LYS A 70 -45.96 -15.22 5.02
N TYR A 71 -45.42 -15.36 3.81
CA TYR A 71 -45.23 -14.31 2.82
C TYR A 71 -46.58 -13.70 2.39
N LEU A 72 -46.62 -12.39 2.11
CA LEU A 72 -46.96 -11.78 0.81
C LEU A 72 -47.39 -10.31 0.90
N THR A 73 -46.91 -9.58 -0.11
CA THR A 73 -47.52 -8.44 -0.83
C THR A 73 -47.49 -7.03 -0.23
N HIS A 74 -46.59 -6.24 -0.82
CA HIS A 74 -46.79 -4.85 -1.20
C HIS A 74 -48.23 -4.51 -1.61
N SER A 75 -48.75 -3.38 -1.11
CA SER A 75 -49.53 -2.44 -1.92
C SER A 75 -49.47 -1.04 -1.31
N ARG A 76 -49.06 -0.10 -2.17
CA ARG A 76 -48.97 1.34 -1.93
C ARG A 76 -50.38 1.93 -1.84
N LEU A 77 -50.67 2.71 -0.81
CA LEU A 77 -51.69 3.76 -0.84
C LEU A 77 -51.28 4.87 0.16
N PHE A 78 -50.65 5.92 -0.36
CA PHE A 78 -50.61 7.24 0.28
C PHE A 78 -51.63 8.12 -0.45
N PRO A 79 -52.56 8.78 0.24
CA PRO A 79 -53.17 9.99 -0.26
C PRO A 79 -52.35 11.21 0.16
N ASN A 80 -52.20 12.13 -0.79
CA ASN A 80 -51.81 13.52 -0.61
C ASN A 80 -52.62 14.19 0.51
N GLU A 81 -51.98 15.07 1.28
CA GLU A 81 -52.55 16.37 1.60
C GLU A 81 -51.42 17.39 1.87
N ARG A 82 -51.41 18.45 1.05
CA ARG A 82 -50.67 19.70 1.28
C ARG A 82 -51.59 20.64 2.06
N SER A 83 -51.06 21.31 3.07
CA SER A 83 -51.27 22.75 3.37
C SER A 83 -50.65 23.06 4.74
N SER A 84 -49.65 23.97 4.76
CA SER A 84 -49.62 25.23 5.53
C SER A 84 -49.90 25.05 7.04
N GLU A 85 -49.03 25.45 7.97
CA GLU A 85 -48.63 26.84 8.21
C GLU A 85 -47.35 26.90 9.07
N PHE A 86 -46.52 27.91 8.81
CA PHE A 86 -45.49 28.38 9.72
C PHE A 86 -46.16 29.18 10.85
N GLY A 87 -45.94 28.75 12.10
CA GLY A 87 -46.32 29.50 13.28
C GLY A 87 -45.29 29.29 14.38
N GLN A 88 -44.46 30.31 14.61
CA GLN A 88 -43.59 30.41 15.79
C GLN A 88 -44.45 30.43 17.05
N ASN A 89 -44.04 29.67 18.07
CA ASN A 89 -44.14 30.11 19.47
C ASN A 89 -43.32 29.19 20.37
N ASP A 90 -42.19 29.73 20.84
CA ASP A 90 -41.51 29.25 22.03
C ASP A 90 -42.47 29.31 23.23
N LYS A 91 -42.82 28.15 23.77
CA LYS A 91 -43.35 28.02 25.13
C LYS A 91 -42.49 27.03 25.89
N PHE A 92 -41.64 27.59 26.76
CA PHE A 92 -41.03 26.85 27.86
C PHE A 92 -42.13 26.31 28.78
N SER A 93 -42.25 24.99 28.85
CA SER A 93 -42.96 24.28 29.91
C SER A 93 -41.96 23.40 30.64
N GLN A 94 -41.50 23.86 31.80
CA GLN A 94 -40.75 23.02 32.74
C GLN A 94 -41.71 22.04 33.41
N LYS A 95 -41.60 20.76 33.07
CA LYS A 95 -41.97 19.64 33.95
C LYS A 95 -40.95 18.51 33.74
N ASN A 96 -40.28 18.15 34.85
CA ASN A 96 -39.44 16.99 35.10
C ASN A 96 -39.19 16.05 33.91
N GLY A 97 -37.99 16.13 33.33
CA GLY A 97 -37.52 15.18 32.33
C GLY A 97 -36.05 15.45 32.03
N PHE A 98 -35.25 14.39 32.06
CA PHE A 98 -33.82 14.35 31.77
C PHE A 98 -33.35 15.39 30.74
N LEU A 99 -32.27 16.10 31.07
CA LEU A 99 -31.55 16.92 30.10
C LEU A 99 -30.86 15.98 29.10
N CYS A 100 -31.61 15.54 28.09
CA CYS A 100 -31.03 14.88 26.93
C CYS A 100 -30.29 15.97 26.15
N ARG A 101 -28.97 16.08 26.37
CA ARG A 101 -28.12 16.78 25.41
C ARG A 101 -28.19 15.97 24.12
N THR A 102 -28.91 16.48 23.13
CA THR A 102 -28.69 16.09 21.74
C THR A 102 -27.23 16.38 21.44
N LEU A 103 -26.39 15.35 21.50
CA LEU A 103 -25.11 15.41 20.81
C LEU A 103 -25.47 15.68 19.36
N LYS A 104 -25.05 16.85 18.84
CA LYS A 104 -24.94 17.01 17.40
C LYS A 104 -23.99 15.90 16.97
N ILE A 105 -24.57 14.83 16.41
CA ILE A 105 -23.82 13.96 15.52
C ILE A 105 -23.44 14.90 14.40
N GLU A 106 -22.20 15.39 14.42
CA GLU A 106 -21.61 15.95 13.20
C GLU A 106 -21.79 14.86 12.16
N ASN A 107 -22.69 15.10 11.20
CA ASN A 107 -22.90 14.20 10.09
C ASN A 107 -21.51 13.91 9.53
N LEU A 108 -21.09 12.63 9.61
CA LEU A 108 -19.94 12.16 8.86
C LEU A 108 -20.14 12.68 7.43
N PRO A 109 -19.12 13.26 6.78
CA PRO A 109 -19.26 13.65 5.39
C PRO A 109 -19.75 12.42 4.63
N SER A 110 -20.99 12.47 4.15
CA SER A 110 -21.56 11.41 3.32
C SER A 110 -20.88 11.53 1.98
N PHE A 111 -19.77 10.83 1.82
CA PHE A 111 -19.12 10.73 0.52
C PHE A 111 -20.08 9.94 -0.38
N SER A 112 -20.65 10.63 -1.37
CA SER A 112 -21.40 9.98 -2.43
C SER A 112 -20.44 9.08 -3.20
N VAL A 113 -20.79 7.80 -3.39
CA VAL A 113 -20.05 6.90 -4.27
C VAL A 113 -19.95 7.56 -5.65
N GLY A 114 -18.72 7.76 -6.11
CA GLY A 114 -18.45 8.43 -7.38
C GLY A 114 -18.95 7.62 -8.57
N ASN A 115 -19.78 8.21 -9.43
CA ASN A 115 -20.42 7.54 -10.57
C ASN A 115 -19.64 7.65 -11.90
N LYS A 116 -18.47 8.33 -11.90
CA LYS A 116 -17.77 8.63 -13.17
C LYS A 116 -16.96 7.45 -13.68
N PHE A 117 -16.40 6.64 -12.77
CA PHE A 117 -15.56 5.51 -13.08
C PHE A 117 -15.48 4.54 -11.89
N GLN A 118 -15.53 3.23 -12.14
CA GLN A 118 -15.42 2.20 -11.11
C GLN A 118 -14.30 1.21 -11.46
N LEU A 119 -13.30 1.14 -10.57
CA LEU A 119 -12.26 0.10 -10.60
C LEU A 119 -12.74 -1.03 -9.68
N THR A 120 -12.60 -2.29 -10.10
CA THR A 120 -12.97 -3.44 -9.25
C THR A 120 -11.75 -4.04 -8.57
N ASP A 121 -10.69 -4.28 -9.33
CA ASP A 121 -9.44 -4.89 -8.88
C ASP A 121 -8.24 -4.21 -9.54
N VAL A 122 -7.03 -4.48 -9.03
CA VAL A 122 -5.78 -4.04 -9.62
C VAL A 122 -4.84 -5.24 -9.74
N ILE A 123 -4.99 -6.01 -10.83
CA ILE A 123 -4.27 -7.28 -11.00
C ILE A 123 -3.06 -7.22 -11.94
N GLU A 124 -3.21 -6.62 -13.12
CA GLU A 124 -2.18 -6.61 -14.16
C GLU A 124 -2.07 -5.26 -14.88
N SER A 125 -0.92 -4.96 -15.47
CA SER A 125 -0.70 -3.64 -16.08
C SER A 125 -1.58 -3.42 -17.32
N GLN A 126 -1.90 -4.50 -18.02
CA GLN A 126 -2.65 -4.47 -19.28
C GLN A 126 -4.12 -4.07 -19.09
N GLN A 127 -4.67 -4.14 -17.88
CA GLN A 127 -6.04 -3.72 -17.60
C GLN A 127 -6.24 -2.20 -17.74
N PHE A 128 -5.16 -1.43 -17.73
CA PHE A 128 -5.21 0.03 -17.78
C PHE A 128 -5.12 0.53 -19.23
N ASP A 129 -6.16 1.25 -19.66
CA ASP A 129 -6.13 2.09 -20.85
C ASP A 129 -5.71 3.53 -20.50
N ARG A 130 -5.60 4.40 -21.52
CA ARG A 130 -5.14 5.79 -21.32
C ARG A 130 -6.11 6.63 -20.49
N ASP A 131 -7.42 6.40 -20.65
CA ASP A 131 -8.43 7.19 -19.95
C ASP A 131 -8.43 6.85 -18.47
N LEU A 132 -8.30 5.56 -18.15
CA LEU A 132 -8.15 5.08 -16.79
C LEU A 132 -6.83 5.54 -16.15
N LEU A 133 -5.71 5.47 -16.87
CA LEU A 133 -4.43 6.01 -16.38
C LEU A 133 -4.56 7.51 -16.04
N SER A 134 -5.18 8.28 -16.94
CA SER A 134 -5.39 9.72 -16.75
C SER A 134 -6.26 10.02 -15.52
N ALA A 135 -7.34 9.25 -15.34
CA ALA A 135 -8.22 9.36 -14.17
C ALA A 135 -7.48 9.04 -12.86
N ILE A 136 -6.70 7.94 -12.83
CA ILE A 136 -5.88 7.58 -11.66
C ILE A 136 -4.89 8.69 -11.33
N PHE A 137 -4.23 9.27 -12.34
CA PHE A 137 -3.25 10.35 -12.14
C PHE A 137 -3.90 11.65 -11.67
N GLU A 138 -5.12 11.95 -12.12
CA GLU A 138 -5.90 13.08 -11.60
C GLU A 138 -6.21 12.92 -10.13
N VAL A 139 -6.70 11.74 -9.72
CA VAL A 139 -6.96 11.45 -8.31
C VAL A 139 -5.65 11.47 -7.50
N ALA A 140 -4.54 10.95 -8.03
CA ALA A 140 -3.24 10.99 -7.37
C ALA A 140 -2.75 12.43 -7.11
N ARG A 141 -2.97 13.36 -8.05
CA ARG A 141 -2.68 14.78 -7.86
C ARG A 141 -3.53 15.41 -6.74
N ASP A 142 -4.74 14.93 -6.53
CA ASP A 142 -5.55 15.37 -5.39
C ASP A 142 -5.07 14.75 -4.07
N MET A 143 -4.60 13.50 -4.10
CA MET A 143 -4.02 12.86 -2.90
C MET A 143 -2.75 13.58 -2.42
N GLU A 144 -2.01 14.21 -3.32
CA GLU A 144 -0.84 15.05 -2.97
C GLU A 144 -1.17 16.26 -2.13
N LYS A 145 -2.37 16.83 -2.33
CA LYS A 145 -2.83 18.06 -1.66
C LYS A 145 -3.46 17.77 -0.29
N ILE A 146 -3.60 16.50 0.09
CA ILE A 146 -4.23 16.14 1.37
C ILE A 146 -3.31 16.52 2.52
N GLU A 147 -3.77 17.49 3.31
CA GLU A 147 -3.13 17.89 4.55
C GLU A 147 -3.50 16.95 5.71
N LYS A 148 -2.61 16.84 6.69
CA LYS A 148 -2.86 16.07 7.92
C LYS A 148 -4.05 16.66 8.68
N ASN A 149 -4.92 15.81 9.20
CA ASN A 149 -6.11 16.20 9.97
C ASN A 149 -7.15 17.01 9.17
N SER A 150 -7.05 17.02 7.84
CA SER A 150 -8.07 17.62 6.97
C SER A 150 -9.23 16.63 6.74
N PRO A 151 -10.40 17.09 6.25
CA PRO A 151 -11.46 16.17 5.80
C PRO A 151 -10.97 15.17 4.75
N GLY A 152 -10.02 15.57 3.88
CA GLY A 152 -9.39 14.70 2.90
C GLY A 152 -8.61 13.55 3.52
N SER A 153 -8.03 13.72 4.71
CA SER A 153 -7.32 12.66 5.42
C SER A 153 -8.26 11.68 6.15
N GLN A 154 -9.57 11.78 5.95
CA GLN A 154 -10.60 10.94 6.58
C GLN A 154 -11.53 10.27 5.55
N ILE A 155 -11.18 10.33 4.25
CA ILE A 155 -11.98 9.78 3.13
C ILE A 155 -12.29 8.29 3.33
N LEU A 156 -11.35 7.53 3.89
CA LEU A 156 -11.46 6.08 4.13
C LEU A 156 -11.70 5.75 5.60
N LYS A 157 -12.20 6.70 6.39
CA LYS A 157 -12.52 6.45 7.80
C LYS A 157 -13.57 5.34 7.92
N GLY A 158 -13.25 4.32 8.70
CA GLY A 158 -14.11 3.15 8.93
C GLY A 158 -13.90 2.01 7.94
N TYR A 159 -13.05 2.17 6.92
CA TYR A 159 -12.63 1.08 6.05
C TYR A 159 -11.41 0.36 6.62
N LEU A 160 -11.31 -0.94 6.35
CA LEU A 160 -10.26 -1.82 6.82
C LEU A 160 -9.57 -2.54 5.65
N MET A 161 -8.25 -2.37 5.53
CA MET A 161 -7.45 -3.01 4.49
C MET A 161 -6.67 -4.19 5.07
N ALA A 162 -6.81 -5.37 4.47
CA ALA A 162 -5.94 -6.50 4.77
C ALA A 162 -4.67 -6.47 3.90
N THR A 163 -3.50 -6.69 4.50
CA THR A 163 -2.24 -6.83 3.77
C THR A 163 -1.67 -8.24 3.90
N LEU A 164 -1.70 -9.01 2.81
CA LEU A 164 -1.26 -10.40 2.74
C LEU A 164 0.07 -10.52 1.97
N PHE A 165 1.19 -10.49 2.68
CA PHE A 165 2.53 -10.55 2.07
C PHE A 165 3.19 -11.92 2.33
N TYR A 166 3.22 -12.77 1.30
CA TYR A 166 3.85 -14.10 1.32
C TYR A 166 5.32 -14.07 0.86
N GLU A 167 5.79 -12.93 0.36
CA GLU A 167 7.19 -12.64 0.04
C GLU A 167 7.58 -11.30 0.71
N PRO A 168 8.77 -11.18 1.33
CA PRO A 168 9.19 -9.95 2.00
C PRO A 168 9.19 -8.74 1.06
N SER A 169 8.54 -7.65 1.49
CA SER A 169 8.63 -6.34 0.83
C SER A 169 8.26 -5.18 1.75
N THR A 170 9.27 -4.60 2.38
CA THR A 170 9.10 -3.49 3.33
C THR A 170 8.52 -2.24 2.66
N ARG A 171 9.08 -1.79 1.53
CA ARG A 171 8.63 -0.54 0.87
C ARG A 171 7.20 -0.64 0.37
N THR A 172 6.87 -1.71 -0.36
CA THR A 172 5.52 -1.86 -0.93
C THR A 172 4.50 -1.97 0.20
N ARG A 173 4.74 -2.80 1.22
CA ARG A 173 3.82 -2.92 2.36
C ARG A 173 3.65 -1.60 3.10
N LEU A 174 4.73 -1.02 3.62
CA LEU A 174 4.66 0.22 4.41
C LEU A 174 4.01 1.36 3.65
N SER A 175 4.21 1.45 2.33
CA SER A 175 3.58 2.48 1.52
C SER A 175 2.06 2.30 1.37
N PHE A 176 1.54 1.07 1.26
CA PHE A 176 0.11 0.80 1.27
C PHE A 176 -0.49 1.06 2.65
N GLU A 177 0.15 0.54 3.70
CA GLU A 177 -0.31 0.78 5.08
C GLU A 177 -0.34 2.27 5.40
N SER A 178 0.69 3.02 4.95
CA SER A 178 0.73 4.48 5.08
C SER A 178 -0.35 5.18 4.26
N ALA A 179 -0.62 4.72 3.04
CA ALA A 179 -1.68 5.26 2.19
C ALA A 179 -3.05 5.12 2.86
N MET A 180 -3.37 3.93 3.36
CA MET A 180 -4.63 3.65 4.05
C MET A 180 -4.80 4.51 5.30
N ARG A 181 -3.77 4.53 6.17
CA ARG A 181 -3.80 5.33 7.41
C ARG A 181 -3.88 6.83 7.15
N ARG A 182 -3.23 7.34 6.10
CA ARG A 182 -3.30 8.76 5.72
C ARG A 182 -4.68 9.19 5.22
N LEU A 183 -5.47 8.26 4.73
CA LEU A 183 -6.85 8.49 4.34
C LEU A 183 -7.84 8.19 5.48
N GLY A 184 -7.35 7.87 6.68
CA GLY A 184 -8.16 7.63 7.88
C GLY A 184 -8.64 6.19 8.05
N GLY A 185 -8.23 5.29 7.14
CA GLY A 185 -8.55 3.87 7.22
C GLY A 185 -7.62 3.09 8.16
N GLU A 186 -8.02 1.86 8.45
CA GLU A 186 -7.30 0.94 9.31
C GLU A 186 -6.66 -0.21 8.52
N VAL A 187 -5.72 -0.92 9.13
CA VAL A 187 -4.96 -2.00 8.47
C VAL A 187 -4.94 -3.25 9.35
N LEU A 188 -5.34 -4.38 8.78
CA LEU A 188 -5.04 -5.71 9.29
C LEU A 188 -3.79 -6.24 8.59
N THR A 189 -2.71 -6.41 9.34
CA THR A 189 -1.42 -6.84 8.76
C THR A 189 -1.07 -8.25 9.19
N THR A 190 -0.56 -9.04 8.26
CA THR A 190 0.10 -10.31 8.54
C THR A 190 1.41 -10.32 7.79
N GLU A 191 2.50 -10.12 8.52
CA GLU A 191 3.85 -10.28 7.99
C GLU A 191 4.16 -11.78 7.86
N ASN A 192 4.84 -12.17 6.78
CA ASN A 192 5.18 -13.56 6.45
C ASN A 192 3.96 -14.50 6.61
N ALA A 193 2.88 -14.22 5.87
CA ALA A 193 1.69 -15.07 5.88
C ALA A 193 2.03 -16.56 5.63
N ARG A 194 3.09 -16.85 4.86
CA ARG A 194 3.60 -18.21 4.68
C ARG A 194 4.02 -18.90 5.98
N GLU A 195 4.61 -18.18 6.91
CA GLU A 195 5.21 -18.72 8.14
C GLU A 195 4.28 -18.59 9.35
N PHE A 196 3.49 -17.50 9.43
CA PHE A 196 2.69 -17.17 10.61
C PHE A 196 1.17 -17.28 10.42
N SER A 197 0.69 -17.57 9.20
CA SER A 197 -0.75 -17.77 8.95
C SER A 197 -1.14 -19.24 8.83
N SER A 198 -2.45 -19.50 8.72
CA SER A 198 -3.01 -20.81 8.37
C SER A 198 -2.42 -21.41 7.09
N ALA A 199 -1.81 -20.61 6.21
CA ALA A 199 -1.04 -21.11 5.07
C ALA A 199 0.16 -22.00 5.51
N ALA A 200 0.78 -21.73 6.67
CA ALA A 200 1.81 -22.60 7.26
C ALA A 200 1.25 -23.98 7.63
N LYS A 201 -0.07 -24.08 7.82
CA LYS A 201 -0.82 -25.31 8.12
C LYS A 201 -1.41 -25.96 6.87
N GLY A 202 -1.09 -25.47 5.67
CA GLY A 202 -1.53 -26.02 4.39
C GLY A 202 -2.89 -25.52 3.89
N GLU A 203 -3.42 -24.42 4.44
CA GLU A 203 -4.63 -23.78 3.91
C GLU A 203 -4.42 -23.30 2.46
N THR A 204 -5.43 -23.47 1.61
CA THR A 204 -5.38 -22.98 0.23
C THR A 204 -5.43 -21.45 0.20
N LEU A 205 -4.84 -20.84 -0.83
CA LEU A 205 -4.91 -19.38 -1.01
C LEU A 205 -6.37 -18.91 -1.06
N GLU A 206 -7.21 -19.65 -1.78
CA GLU A 206 -8.62 -19.34 -1.98
C GLU A 206 -9.40 -19.36 -0.64
N ASP A 207 -9.13 -20.31 0.25
CA ASP A 207 -9.78 -20.37 1.57
C ASP A 207 -9.28 -19.26 2.51
N THR A 208 -7.98 -18.93 2.46
CA THR A 208 -7.45 -17.76 3.18
C THR A 208 -8.14 -16.48 2.70
N ILE A 209 -8.30 -16.30 1.38
CA ILE A 209 -8.96 -15.11 0.80
C ILE A 209 -10.43 -15.02 1.26
N ARG A 210 -11.19 -16.12 1.21
CA ARG A 210 -12.59 -16.16 1.71
C ARG A 210 -12.71 -15.82 3.19
N THR A 211 -11.71 -16.20 3.97
CA THR A 211 -11.69 -15.89 5.40
C THR A 211 -11.38 -14.42 5.63
N VAL A 212 -10.37 -13.88 4.94
CA VAL A 212 -9.89 -12.51 5.12
C VAL A 212 -10.88 -11.47 4.58
N GLU A 213 -11.58 -11.77 3.49
CA GLU A 213 -12.61 -10.87 2.97
C GLU A 213 -13.78 -10.66 3.94
N GLY A 214 -14.09 -11.65 4.78
CA GLY A 214 -15.10 -11.51 5.83
C GLY A 214 -14.72 -10.50 6.92
N TYR A 215 -13.46 -10.07 6.97
CA TYR A 215 -12.94 -9.13 7.96
C TYR A 215 -12.58 -7.77 7.38
N SER A 216 -12.40 -7.65 6.07
CA SER A 216 -11.79 -6.46 5.45
C SER A 216 -12.60 -5.98 4.25
N ASP A 217 -12.40 -4.72 3.88
CA ASP A 217 -13.08 -4.10 2.72
C ASP A 217 -12.24 -4.15 1.44
N ILE A 218 -10.94 -4.42 1.58
CA ILE A 218 -9.99 -4.52 0.46
C ILE A 218 -8.77 -5.35 0.86
N ILE A 219 -8.27 -6.15 -0.08
CA ILE A 219 -7.07 -6.98 0.10
C ILE A 219 -5.93 -6.45 -0.77
N VAL A 220 -4.79 -6.15 -0.14
CA VAL A 220 -3.52 -5.92 -0.84
C VAL A 220 -2.65 -7.16 -0.64
N MET A 221 -2.27 -7.81 -1.73
CA MET A 221 -1.51 -9.05 -1.63
C MET A 221 -0.22 -9.05 -2.45
N ARG A 222 0.81 -9.69 -1.90
CA ARG A 222 2.05 -10.01 -2.59
C ARG A 222 2.32 -11.50 -2.45
N HIS A 223 2.57 -12.17 -3.56
CA HIS A 223 2.75 -13.62 -3.60
C HIS A 223 3.99 -14.03 -4.40
N PHE A 224 4.57 -15.19 -4.08
CA PHE A 224 5.74 -15.72 -4.79
C PHE A 224 5.36 -16.45 -6.08
N GLU A 225 4.13 -16.93 -6.20
CA GLU A 225 3.59 -17.55 -7.42
C GLU A 225 3.02 -16.50 -8.36
N SER A 226 3.31 -16.62 -9.65
CA SER A 226 2.67 -15.84 -10.71
C SER A 226 1.20 -16.24 -10.84
N GLY A 227 0.31 -15.26 -11.03
CA GLY A 227 -1.13 -15.47 -11.19
C GLY A 227 -1.90 -15.64 -9.87
N ALA A 228 -1.21 -15.67 -8.72
CA ALA A 228 -1.87 -15.79 -7.42
C ALA A 228 -2.83 -14.62 -7.13
N ALA A 229 -2.45 -13.38 -7.52
CA ALA A 229 -3.34 -12.23 -7.37
C ALA A 229 -4.62 -12.37 -8.21
N LYS A 230 -4.52 -12.94 -9.42
CA LYS A 230 -5.68 -13.23 -10.27
C LYS A 230 -6.59 -14.30 -9.67
N ARG A 231 -6.02 -15.36 -9.06
CA ARG A 231 -6.79 -16.39 -8.35
C ARG A 231 -7.53 -15.82 -7.14
N ALA A 232 -6.85 -14.96 -6.37
CA ALA A 232 -7.45 -14.26 -5.24
C ALA A 232 -8.60 -13.35 -5.67
N ALA A 233 -8.41 -12.52 -6.71
CA ALA A 233 -9.45 -11.65 -7.25
C ALA A 233 -10.66 -12.43 -7.79
N ALA A 234 -10.43 -13.59 -8.41
CA ALA A 234 -11.52 -14.47 -8.85
C ALA A 234 -12.28 -15.14 -7.69
N THR A 235 -11.70 -15.15 -6.48
CA THR A 235 -12.28 -15.77 -5.29
C THR A 235 -12.99 -14.74 -4.40
N ALA A 236 -12.42 -13.54 -4.26
CA ALA A 236 -12.95 -12.50 -3.40
C ALA A 236 -14.19 -11.82 -3.99
N GLY A 237 -15.13 -11.43 -3.12
CA GLY A 237 -16.23 -10.50 -3.39
C GLY A 237 -15.88 -9.04 -3.10
N ILE A 238 -14.67 -8.77 -2.59
CA ILE A 238 -14.13 -7.42 -2.34
C ILE A 238 -12.90 -7.15 -3.24
N PRO A 239 -12.54 -5.87 -3.47
CA PRO A 239 -11.38 -5.51 -4.28
C PRO A 239 -10.06 -6.16 -3.86
N VAL A 240 -9.28 -6.61 -4.85
CA VAL A 240 -7.92 -7.13 -4.66
C VAL A 240 -6.89 -6.30 -5.41
N ILE A 241 -5.81 -5.91 -4.73
CA ILE A 241 -4.65 -5.23 -5.32
C ILE A 241 -3.45 -6.17 -5.34
N ASN A 242 -2.91 -6.41 -6.54
CA ASN A 242 -1.63 -7.05 -6.76
C ASN A 242 -0.46 -6.12 -6.42
N ALA A 243 0.17 -6.37 -5.27
CA ALA A 243 1.41 -5.74 -4.82
C ALA A 243 2.68 -6.49 -5.28
N GLY A 244 2.52 -7.45 -6.19
CA GLY A 244 3.57 -8.21 -6.85
C GLY A 244 3.29 -9.72 -6.78
N ASP A 245 3.32 -10.41 -7.92
CA ASP A 245 3.12 -11.86 -7.99
C ASP A 245 4.22 -12.58 -8.80
N GLY A 246 5.06 -13.36 -8.12
CA GLY A 246 6.17 -14.11 -8.74
C GLY A 246 7.01 -13.29 -9.74
N PRO A 247 7.52 -13.87 -10.83
CA PRO A 247 8.15 -13.10 -11.91
C PRO A 247 7.16 -12.36 -12.83
N GLY A 248 5.87 -12.33 -12.47
CA GLY A 248 4.75 -11.84 -13.28
C GLY A 248 4.61 -10.33 -13.26
N GLN A 249 3.61 -9.82 -12.51
CA GLN A 249 3.17 -8.44 -12.59
C GLN A 249 3.43 -7.67 -11.28
N HIS A 250 3.57 -6.36 -11.39
CA HIS A 250 3.52 -5.41 -10.28
C HIS A 250 2.85 -4.11 -10.77
N PRO A 251 1.52 -4.13 -11.00
CA PRO A 251 0.80 -3.04 -11.67
C PRO A 251 0.94 -1.71 -10.93
N THR A 252 0.90 -1.73 -9.59
CA THR A 252 0.99 -0.49 -8.79
C THR A 252 2.38 0.15 -8.81
N GLN A 253 3.44 -0.64 -9.07
CA GLN A 253 4.77 -0.09 -9.34
C GLN A 253 4.81 0.52 -10.74
N ALA A 254 4.27 -0.15 -11.76
CA ALA A 254 4.22 0.44 -13.10
C ALA A 254 3.40 1.75 -13.13
N LEU A 255 2.28 1.81 -12.40
CA LEU A 255 1.47 3.02 -12.30
C LEU A 255 2.24 4.19 -11.69
N LEU A 256 2.95 3.96 -10.57
CA LEU A 256 3.76 5.02 -9.94
C LEU A 256 4.98 5.40 -10.78
N ASP A 257 5.51 4.48 -11.56
CA ASP A 257 6.62 4.73 -12.48
C ASP A 257 6.15 5.65 -13.61
N VAL A 258 5.06 5.31 -14.31
CA VAL A 258 4.49 6.15 -15.38
C VAL A 258 4.04 7.51 -14.83
N TYR A 259 3.42 7.55 -13.65
CA TYR A 259 3.07 8.80 -13.00
C TYR A 259 4.31 9.66 -12.71
N THR A 260 5.40 9.05 -12.27
CA THR A 260 6.65 9.78 -12.03
C THR A 260 7.25 10.32 -13.32
N ILE A 261 7.24 9.53 -14.40
CA ILE A 261 7.67 9.98 -15.74
C ILE A 261 6.87 11.22 -16.17
N GLU A 262 5.53 11.18 -16.05
CA GLU A 262 4.67 12.33 -16.37
C GLU A 262 5.04 13.55 -15.53
N ARG A 263 5.30 13.36 -14.23
CA ARG A 263 5.60 14.46 -13.31
C ARG A 263 6.96 15.09 -13.50
N GLU A 264 7.95 14.31 -13.92
CA GLU A 264 9.31 14.79 -14.11
C GLU A 264 9.53 15.35 -15.53
N ILE A 265 8.95 14.72 -16.56
CA ILE A 265 9.17 15.08 -17.97
C ILE A 265 8.03 15.96 -18.52
N GLY A 266 6.83 15.89 -17.93
CA GLY A 266 5.65 16.65 -18.35
C GLY A 266 4.87 16.03 -19.52
N LYS A 267 5.33 14.88 -20.05
CA LYS A 267 4.67 14.16 -21.15
C LYS A 267 4.97 12.66 -21.09
N LEU A 268 4.14 11.87 -21.78
CA LEU A 268 4.27 10.41 -21.90
C LEU A 268 4.30 9.91 -23.35
N ASP A 269 3.77 10.68 -24.30
CA ASP A 269 3.92 10.40 -25.73
C ASP A 269 5.29 10.93 -26.23
N GLY A 270 5.91 10.22 -27.17
CA GLY A 270 7.16 10.65 -27.81
C GLY A 270 8.41 10.57 -26.92
N ILE A 271 8.39 9.76 -25.87
CA ILE A 271 9.52 9.60 -24.93
C ILE A 271 10.39 8.39 -25.27
N LYS A 272 11.67 8.49 -24.93
CA LYS A 272 12.67 7.43 -25.06
C LYS A 272 13.06 6.93 -23.67
N VAL A 273 12.85 5.64 -23.42
CA VAL A 273 13.06 5.02 -22.10
C VAL A 273 14.09 3.92 -22.19
N ALA A 274 15.16 4.01 -21.39
CA ALA A 274 16.10 2.92 -21.18
C ALA A 274 15.68 2.10 -19.96
N LEU A 275 15.50 0.80 -20.14
CA LEU A 275 15.31 -0.17 -19.07
C LEU A 275 16.63 -0.92 -18.89
N VAL A 276 17.25 -0.75 -17.72
CA VAL A 276 18.65 -1.16 -17.49
C VAL A 276 18.76 -2.16 -16.33
N GLY A 277 19.56 -3.22 -16.49
CA GLY A 277 19.87 -4.20 -15.44
C GLY A 277 19.25 -5.58 -15.64
N ASP A 278 18.56 -6.13 -14.64
CA ASP A 278 17.94 -7.46 -14.68
C ASP A 278 16.54 -7.40 -15.31
N LEU A 279 16.51 -7.58 -16.62
CA LEU A 279 15.29 -7.52 -17.43
C LEU A 279 14.56 -8.86 -17.51
N ALA A 280 15.27 -9.97 -17.30
CA ALA A 280 14.68 -11.31 -17.29
C ALA A 280 13.76 -11.54 -16.09
N ASN A 281 14.16 -11.06 -14.91
CA ASN A 281 13.47 -11.31 -13.63
C ASN A 281 12.79 -10.07 -13.04
N GLY A 282 13.01 -8.89 -13.64
CA GLY A 282 12.40 -7.64 -13.20
C GLY A 282 10.90 -7.56 -13.50
N ARG A 283 10.05 -8.03 -12.59
CA ARG A 283 8.57 -7.88 -12.73
C ARG A 283 8.12 -6.42 -12.89
N THR A 284 8.90 -5.47 -12.35
CA THR A 284 8.62 -4.02 -12.44
C THR A 284 8.85 -3.51 -13.86
N VAL A 285 9.98 -3.84 -14.50
CA VAL A 285 10.27 -3.42 -15.89
C VAL A 285 9.30 -4.05 -16.88
N ARG A 286 8.88 -5.30 -16.64
CA ARG A 286 7.83 -5.96 -17.43
C ARG A 286 6.52 -5.19 -17.37
N SER A 287 6.07 -4.88 -16.15
CA SER A 287 4.83 -4.13 -15.89
C SER A 287 4.90 -2.72 -16.50
N LEU A 288 6.05 -2.06 -16.37
CA LEU A 288 6.29 -0.74 -16.94
C LEU A 288 6.24 -0.77 -18.49
N ALA A 289 6.86 -1.75 -19.14
CA ALA A 289 6.82 -1.90 -20.59
C ALA A 289 5.38 -2.03 -21.13
N TYR A 290 4.51 -2.77 -20.42
CA TYR A 290 3.08 -2.87 -20.77
C TYR A 290 2.36 -1.52 -20.72
N LEU A 291 2.62 -0.69 -19.69
CA LEU A 291 2.00 0.63 -19.59
C LEU A 291 2.58 1.63 -20.57
N LEU A 292 3.90 1.62 -20.80
CA LEU A 292 4.54 2.48 -21.79
C LEU A 292 3.98 2.22 -23.20
N ALA A 293 3.65 0.97 -23.53
CA ALA A 293 3.01 0.58 -24.78
C ALA A 293 1.55 1.09 -24.95
N ARG A 294 0.99 1.83 -23.97
CA ARG A 294 -0.27 2.57 -24.11
C ARG A 294 -0.07 3.94 -24.73
N TYR A 295 1.15 4.46 -24.76
CA TYR A 295 1.49 5.78 -25.27
C TYR A 295 2.05 5.71 -26.70
N LYS A 296 1.93 6.80 -27.43
CA LYS A 296 2.34 6.93 -28.83
C LYS A 296 3.79 7.34 -28.93
N ASP A 297 4.45 6.89 -29.99
CA ASP A 297 5.81 7.28 -30.35
C ASP A 297 6.83 7.07 -29.22
N VAL A 298 6.56 6.09 -28.34
CA VAL A 298 7.50 5.66 -27.30
C VAL A 298 8.53 4.74 -27.92
N LYS A 299 9.81 4.95 -27.58
CA LYS A 299 10.90 4.02 -27.90
C LYS A 299 11.51 3.45 -26.63
N ILE A 300 11.65 2.13 -26.57
CA ILE A 300 12.21 1.40 -25.43
C ILE A 300 13.58 0.82 -25.77
N TYR A 301 14.59 1.14 -24.97
CA TYR A 301 15.92 0.55 -25.06
C TYR A 301 16.09 -0.47 -23.93
N PHE A 302 16.49 -1.69 -24.27
CA PHE A 302 16.83 -2.72 -23.30
C PHE A 302 18.34 -2.81 -23.16
N VAL A 303 18.86 -2.50 -21.97
CA VAL A 303 20.29 -2.55 -21.67
C VAL A 303 20.53 -3.53 -20.52
N SER A 304 21.04 -4.72 -20.82
CA SER A 304 21.17 -5.79 -19.84
C SER A 304 22.36 -6.70 -20.09
N PRO A 305 22.90 -7.36 -19.05
CA PRO A 305 23.84 -8.46 -19.25
C PRO A 305 23.15 -9.61 -19.99
N ASP A 306 23.91 -10.40 -20.76
CA ASP A 306 23.33 -11.46 -21.61
C ASP A 306 22.51 -12.48 -20.82
N VAL A 307 22.94 -12.77 -19.59
CA VAL A 307 22.31 -13.73 -18.67
C VAL A 307 20.94 -13.28 -18.14
N VAL A 308 20.58 -12.01 -18.28
CA VAL A 308 19.32 -11.42 -17.76
C VAL A 308 18.61 -10.54 -18.79
N LYS A 309 18.70 -10.90 -20.07
CA LYS A 309 17.98 -10.23 -21.17
C LYS A 309 16.47 -10.24 -20.99
N MET A 310 15.83 -9.21 -21.55
CA MET A 310 14.37 -9.21 -21.65
C MET A 310 13.92 -10.44 -22.43
N LYS A 311 12.87 -11.11 -21.95
CA LYS A 311 12.36 -12.32 -22.63
C LYS A 311 11.45 -11.94 -23.79
N ASP A 312 11.29 -12.88 -24.71
CA ASP A 312 10.61 -12.66 -25.99
C ASP A 312 9.14 -12.31 -25.83
N ASP A 313 8.46 -12.77 -24.78
CA ASP A 313 7.04 -12.43 -24.55
C ASP A 313 6.79 -10.91 -24.47
N ILE A 314 7.73 -10.14 -23.91
CA ILE A 314 7.64 -8.67 -23.89
C ILE A 314 8.02 -8.07 -25.24
N LYS A 315 9.07 -8.60 -25.90
CA LYS A 315 9.53 -8.13 -27.22
C LYS A 315 8.45 -8.33 -28.28
N ASP A 316 7.83 -9.50 -28.29
CA ASP A 316 6.71 -9.87 -29.17
C ASP A 316 5.50 -9.00 -28.88
N TYR A 317 5.19 -8.74 -27.60
CA TYR A 317 4.12 -7.83 -27.22
C TYR A 317 4.37 -6.42 -27.78
N LEU A 318 5.55 -5.83 -27.54
CA LEU A 318 5.90 -4.50 -28.04
C LEU A 318 5.84 -4.44 -29.57
N THR A 319 6.36 -5.46 -30.25
CA THR A 319 6.31 -5.59 -31.72
C THR A 319 4.87 -5.65 -32.24
N SER A 320 4.00 -6.46 -31.60
CA SER A 320 2.58 -6.55 -31.96
C SER A 320 1.83 -5.23 -31.79
N ARG A 321 2.29 -4.39 -30.85
CA ARG A 321 1.77 -3.05 -30.57
C ARG A 321 2.44 -1.96 -31.40
N LYS A 322 3.39 -2.32 -32.27
CA LYS A 322 4.19 -1.40 -33.11
C LYS A 322 4.94 -0.35 -32.28
N ILE A 323 5.39 -0.73 -31.08
CA ILE A 323 6.27 0.09 -30.26
C ILE A 323 7.70 -0.15 -30.71
N GLU A 324 8.46 0.92 -30.94
CA GLU A 324 9.88 0.79 -31.27
C GLU A 324 10.66 0.30 -30.07
N TRP A 325 11.48 -0.74 -30.25
CA TRP A 325 12.39 -1.19 -29.22
C TRP A 325 13.70 -1.69 -29.82
N GLU A 326 14.79 -1.60 -29.05
CA GLU A 326 16.10 -2.15 -29.42
C GLU A 326 16.83 -2.67 -28.18
N GLU A 327 17.68 -3.68 -28.38
CA GLU A 327 18.63 -4.14 -27.38
C GLU A 327 20.00 -3.48 -27.62
N SER A 328 20.64 -3.02 -26.56
CA SER A 328 21.99 -2.44 -26.63
C SER A 328 22.84 -2.90 -25.45
N SER A 329 24.15 -2.99 -25.67
CA SER A 329 25.15 -3.23 -24.64
C SER A 329 25.88 -1.95 -24.20
N ASP A 330 25.57 -0.80 -24.80
CA ASP A 330 26.23 0.47 -24.50
C ASP A 330 25.28 1.39 -23.71
N LEU A 331 25.49 1.45 -22.39
CA LEU A 331 24.71 2.31 -21.51
C LEU A 331 24.93 3.80 -21.81
N MET A 332 26.15 4.21 -22.14
CA MET A 332 26.50 5.61 -22.35
C MET A 332 25.82 6.14 -23.62
N GLU A 333 25.88 5.36 -24.70
CA GLU A 333 25.21 5.69 -25.96
C GLU A 333 23.69 5.81 -25.76
N VAL A 334 23.06 4.85 -25.08
CA VAL A 334 21.62 4.85 -24.83
C VAL A 334 21.24 6.00 -23.90
N ALA A 335 21.95 6.21 -22.79
CA ALA A 335 21.68 7.28 -21.83
C ALA A 335 21.75 8.68 -22.49
N SER A 336 22.62 8.87 -23.48
CA SER A 336 22.71 10.14 -24.22
C SER A 336 21.47 10.48 -25.06
N LYS A 337 20.64 9.48 -25.39
CA LYS A 337 19.46 9.62 -26.25
C LYS A 337 18.13 9.60 -25.49
N CYS A 338 18.12 9.08 -24.26
CA CYS A 338 16.90 8.78 -23.52
C CYS A 338 16.42 9.95 -22.65
N ASP A 339 15.10 10.03 -22.48
CA ASP A 339 14.45 10.92 -21.52
C ASP A 339 14.38 10.26 -20.13
N VAL A 340 14.35 8.93 -20.06
CA VAL A 340 14.31 8.16 -18.80
C VAL A 340 15.37 7.07 -18.83
N VAL A 341 16.19 7.01 -17.79
CA VAL A 341 17.03 5.85 -17.46
C VAL A 341 16.44 5.17 -16.24
N TYR A 342 15.75 4.05 -16.46
CA TYR A 342 15.14 3.23 -15.41
C TYR A 342 16.07 2.07 -15.07
N GLN A 343 16.85 2.24 -14.01
CA GLN A 343 17.82 1.26 -13.55
C GLN A 343 17.14 0.22 -12.65
N THR A 344 17.63 -1.02 -12.71
CA THR A 344 17.25 -2.12 -11.83
C THR A 344 18.47 -2.82 -11.27
N ARG A 345 18.31 -3.38 -10.06
CA ARG A 345 19.32 -4.26 -9.45
C ARG A 345 19.38 -5.62 -10.14
N ILE A 346 20.57 -6.24 -10.12
CA ILE A 346 20.71 -7.67 -10.40
C ILE A 346 20.23 -8.48 -9.19
N GLN A 347 19.25 -9.36 -9.39
CA GLN A 347 18.63 -10.11 -8.29
C GLN A 347 19.45 -11.37 -7.95
N ARG A 348 20.40 -11.28 -7.01
CA ARG A 348 21.23 -12.41 -6.55
C ARG A 348 20.42 -13.67 -6.27
N GLU A 349 19.25 -13.50 -5.65
CA GLU A 349 18.33 -14.58 -5.29
C GLU A 349 17.79 -15.39 -6.48
N ARG A 350 17.90 -14.90 -7.72
CA ARG A 350 17.44 -15.57 -8.94
C ARG A 350 18.50 -16.43 -9.62
N PHE A 351 19.75 -16.31 -9.20
CA PHE A 351 20.86 -17.06 -9.80
C PHE A 351 21.07 -18.44 -9.16
N GLY A 352 20.57 -18.64 -7.92
CA GLY A 352 20.74 -19.90 -7.19
C GLY A 352 22.21 -20.21 -6.97
N GLU A 353 22.68 -21.37 -7.41
CA GLU A 353 24.08 -21.79 -7.31
C GLU A 353 24.99 -21.15 -8.38
N ARG A 354 24.42 -20.49 -9.40
CA ARG A 354 25.16 -19.84 -10.50
C ARG A 354 25.68 -18.45 -10.10
N ILE A 355 26.48 -18.41 -9.05
CA ILE A 355 27.00 -17.18 -8.45
C ILE A 355 28.00 -16.47 -9.39
N ASP A 356 28.75 -17.24 -10.17
CA ASP A 356 29.64 -16.76 -11.23
C ASP A 356 28.92 -15.83 -12.22
N LEU A 357 27.76 -16.26 -12.73
CA LEU A 357 26.96 -15.44 -13.65
C LEU A 357 26.37 -14.20 -12.96
N TYR A 358 26.09 -14.28 -11.67
CA TYR A 358 25.64 -13.12 -10.89
C TYR A 358 26.75 -12.08 -10.78
N GLU A 359 27.96 -12.47 -10.41
CA GLU A 359 29.08 -11.55 -10.26
C GLU A 359 29.52 -10.95 -11.61
N GLU A 360 29.38 -11.69 -12.72
CA GLU A 360 29.61 -11.14 -14.07
C GLU A 360 28.55 -10.10 -14.48
N ALA A 361 27.28 -10.34 -14.11
CA ALA A 361 26.18 -9.43 -14.43
C ALA A 361 26.17 -8.19 -13.54
N ARG A 362 26.51 -8.36 -12.26
CA ARG A 362 26.58 -7.31 -11.25
C ARG A 362 27.69 -6.33 -11.60
N GLY A 363 27.39 -5.03 -11.50
CA GLY A 363 28.37 -3.98 -11.79
C GLY A 363 28.69 -3.76 -13.28
N LYS A 364 28.11 -4.54 -14.20
CA LYS A 364 28.28 -4.31 -15.64
C LYS A 364 27.66 -2.99 -16.11
N TYR A 365 26.53 -2.61 -15.53
CA TYR A 365 25.83 -1.37 -15.82
C TYR A 365 25.60 -0.61 -14.53
N ILE A 366 26.37 0.45 -14.33
CA ILE A 366 26.34 1.32 -13.17
C ILE A 366 25.97 2.72 -13.65
N VAL A 367 24.99 3.35 -13.00
CA VAL A 367 24.70 4.76 -13.20
C VAL A 367 25.55 5.56 -12.23
N ASP A 368 26.53 6.29 -12.77
CA ASP A 368 27.44 7.17 -12.05
C ASP A 368 27.43 8.59 -12.62
N SER A 369 28.34 9.45 -12.16
CA SER A 369 28.50 10.81 -12.66
C SER A 369 28.83 10.88 -14.15
N HIS A 370 29.52 9.90 -14.74
CA HIS A 370 29.81 9.89 -16.17
C HIS A 370 28.55 9.66 -17.01
N VAL A 371 27.67 8.74 -16.57
CA VAL A 371 26.35 8.56 -17.20
C VAL A 371 25.55 9.86 -17.14
N LEU A 372 25.58 10.55 -16.01
CA LEU A 372 24.94 11.85 -15.85
C LEU A 372 25.49 12.93 -16.79
N GLU A 373 26.79 12.91 -17.12
CA GLU A 373 27.39 13.89 -18.03
C GLU A 373 26.88 13.77 -19.47
N VAL A 374 26.57 12.56 -19.93
CA VAL A 374 26.06 12.32 -21.29
C VAL A 374 24.54 12.42 -21.42
N MET A 375 23.81 12.24 -20.32
CA MET A 375 22.35 12.34 -20.30
C MET A 375 21.86 13.74 -20.67
N GLN A 376 20.68 13.79 -21.31
CA GLN A 376 19.98 15.05 -21.58
C GLN A 376 19.69 15.80 -20.27
N LYS A 377 19.71 17.14 -20.33
CA LYS A 377 19.48 17.98 -19.13
C LYS A 377 18.08 17.80 -18.51
N HIS A 378 17.09 17.47 -19.34
CA HIS A 378 15.70 17.22 -18.91
C HIS A 378 15.42 15.75 -18.58
N ALA A 379 16.37 14.84 -18.82
CA ALA A 379 16.18 13.42 -18.58
C ALA A 379 16.16 13.10 -17.08
N VAL A 380 15.63 11.93 -16.71
CA VAL A 380 15.59 11.48 -15.31
C VAL A 380 16.12 10.08 -15.12
N VAL A 381 16.73 9.86 -13.95
CA VAL A 381 17.16 8.55 -13.46
C VAL A 381 16.13 8.05 -12.47
N MET A 382 15.57 6.87 -12.75
CA MET A 382 14.55 6.20 -11.93
C MET A 382 15.03 4.82 -11.49
N HIS A 383 14.51 4.35 -10.35
CA HIS A 383 14.88 3.05 -9.78
C HIS A 383 13.77 2.56 -8.82
N PRO A 384 13.28 1.31 -8.95
CA PRO A 384 12.18 0.81 -8.11
C PRO A 384 12.57 0.59 -6.64
N LEU A 385 13.87 0.58 -6.35
CA LEU A 385 14.50 0.32 -5.06
C LEU A 385 14.28 -1.13 -4.56
N PRO A 386 15.22 -1.70 -3.77
CA PRO A 386 16.40 -1.06 -3.17
C PRO A 386 17.50 -0.99 -4.20
N ARG A 387 18.31 0.07 -4.14
CA ARG A 387 19.57 0.06 -4.88
C ARG A 387 20.67 -0.62 -4.07
N LEU A 388 21.63 -1.24 -4.76
CA LEU A 388 22.89 -1.68 -4.19
C LEU A 388 24.02 -0.83 -4.77
N ASP A 389 24.74 -1.36 -5.75
CA ASP A 389 25.90 -0.76 -6.42
C ASP A 389 25.61 -0.30 -7.85
N GLU A 390 24.41 -0.56 -8.37
CA GLU A 390 24.00 -0.18 -9.71
C GLU A 390 23.72 1.32 -9.89
N ILE A 391 23.67 2.10 -8.80
CA ILE A 391 23.65 3.57 -8.82
C ILE A 391 24.58 4.06 -7.71
N THR A 392 25.58 4.87 -8.05
CA THR A 392 26.52 5.42 -7.07
C THR A 392 25.90 6.56 -6.25
N VAL A 393 26.41 6.80 -5.04
CA VAL A 393 25.81 7.76 -4.09
C VAL A 393 25.98 9.21 -4.53
N ASP A 394 27.01 9.53 -5.31
CA ASP A 394 27.23 10.86 -5.88
C ASP A 394 26.11 11.30 -6.85
N VAL A 395 25.35 10.35 -7.39
CA VAL A 395 24.17 10.62 -8.24
C VAL A 395 23.02 11.27 -7.43
N ASP A 396 22.94 11.08 -6.12
CA ASP A 396 21.83 11.56 -5.28
C ASP A 396 21.66 13.08 -5.30
N GLY A 397 22.78 13.80 -5.46
CA GLY A 397 22.79 15.25 -5.51
C GLY A 397 22.31 15.83 -6.84
N ASP A 398 22.22 15.01 -7.89
CA ASP A 398 21.79 15.47 -9.22
C ASP A 398 20.26 15.67 -9.24
N PRO A 399 19.75 16.81 -9.74
CA PRO A 399 18.30 17.05 -9.83
C PRO A 399 17.54 16.00 -10.65
N ARG A 400 18.21 15.33 -11.60
CA ARG A 400 17.66 14.27 -12.45
C ARG A 400 17.46 12.95 -11.71
N ALA A 401 18.07 12.77 -10.53
CA ALA A 401 17.87 11.60 -9.69
C ALA A 401 16.48 11.62 -9.05
N ALA A 402 15.54 10.87 -9.64
CA ALA A 402 14.13 10.91 -9.28
C ALA A 402 13.68 9.75 -8.38
N TYR A 403 14.50 8.72 -8.13
CA TYR A 403 14.09 7.47 -7.45
C TYR A 403 13.52 7.66 -6.03
N PHE A 404 13.91 8.68 -5.28
CA PHE A 404 13.26 9.00 -4.00
C PHE A 404 11.93 9.75 -4.17
N ARG A 405 11.85 10.64 -5.17
CA ARG A 405 10.58 11.29 -5.56
C ARG A 405 9.58 10.26 -6.10
N GLN A 406 10.06 9.30 -6.89
CA GLN A 406 9.33 8.12 -7.36
C GLN A 406 8.75 7.32 -6.19
N ALA A 407 9.55 7.01 -5.15
CA ALA A 407 9.06 6.30 -3.98
C ALA A 407 7.93 7.08 -3.26
N LYS A 408 8.07 8.41 -3.16
CA LYS A 408 7.03 9.30 -2.61
C LYS A 408 5.77 9.32 -3.49
N ASN A 409 5.92 9.39 -4.81
CA ASN A 409 4.82 9.29 -5.78
C ASN A 409 4.05 7.97 -5.65
N GLY A 410 4.75 6.89 -5.28
CA GLY A 410 4.15 5.61 -4.93
C GLY A 410 3.12 5.67 -3.79
N LEU A 411 3.28 6.59 -2.83
CA LEU A 411 2.28 6.78 -1.78
C LEU A 411 0.99 7.36 -2.37
N TYR A 412 1.10 8.39 -3.22
CA TYR A 412 -0.05 9.10 -3.78
C TYR A 412 -0.86 8.24 -4.75
N ILE A 413 -0.17 7.45 -5.58
CA ILE A 413 -0.83 6.48 -6.46
C ILE A 413 -1.57 5.42 -5.64
N ARG A 414 -0.97 4.92 -4.56
CA ARG A 414 -1.65 3.94 -3.69
C ARG A 414 -2.84 4.54 -2.96
N MET A 415 -2.74 5.79 -2.48
CA MET A 415 -3.88 6.53 -1.93
C MET A 415 -5.01 6.67 -2.96
N ALA A 416 -4.67 7.00 -4.21
CA ALA A 416 -5.64 7.15 -5.29
C ALA A 416 -6.35 5.84 -5.60
N LEU A 417 -5.60 4.73 -5.71
CA LEU A 417 -6.18 3.40 -5.95
C LEU A 417 -7.11 2.98 -4.81
N LEU A 418 -6.71 3.16 -3.56
CA LEU A 418 -7.57 2.83 -2.40
C LEU A 418 -8.86 3.65 -2.40
N LYS A 419 -8.77 4.96 -2.67
CA LYS A 419 -9.96 5.81 -2.83
C LYS A 419 -10.85 5.30 -3.96
N LEU A 420 -10.29 5.07 -5.14
CA LEU A 420 -11.07 4.66 -6.32
C LEU A 420 -11.79 3.32 -6.11
N LEU A 421 -11.14 2.34 -5.48
CA LEU A 421 -11.70 1.01 -5.26
C LEU A 421 -12.78 1.00 -4.16
N LEU A 422 -12.65 1.83 -3.12
CA LEU A 422 -13.54 1.80 -1.96
C LEU A 422 -14.67 2.83 -2.00
N VAL A 423 -14.43 4.01 -2.59
CA VAL A 423 -15.40 5.12 -2.64
C VAL A 423 -15.70 5.62 -4.05
N GLY A 424 -14.97 5.17 -5.05
CA GLY A 424 -15.13 5.62 -6.44
C GLY A 424 -14.51 6.99 -6.74
N TRP A 425 -14.77 7.48 -7.95
CA TRP A 425 -14.36 8.82 -8.41
C TRP A 425 -15.53 9.80 -8.52
#